data_AF-A0A945JSG7-F1
#
_entry.id   AF-A0A945JSG7-F1
#
_cell.length_a   1.000
_cell.length_b   1.000
_cell.length_c   1.000
_cell.angle_alpha   90.00
_cell.angle_beta   90.00
_cell.angle_gamma   90.00
#
_symmetry.space_group_name_H-M   'P 1'
#
loop_
_entity.id
_entity.type
_entity.pdbx_description
1 polymer ?
#
loop_
_entity_poly.entity_id
_entity_poly.type
_entity_poly.pdbx_seq_one_letter_code
_entity_poly.pdbx_strand_id
1 'polypeptide(L)' 'MAADGASGGSPPDNSIDMGLLPQLIGFNLRCAQVAVFQHFSKSAGTAEISPPQYGALILIEANPGISQS' A
#
# COMPACT_ATOMS: atom_id res chain seq x y z
N MET A 1 -31.29 1.34 -47.77
CA MET A 1 -30.50 2.42 -47.15
C MET A 1 -29.70 1.77 -46.03
N ALA A 2 -28.41 1.54 -46.29
CA ALA A 2 -27.53 0.72 -45.49
C ALA A 2 -27.16 1.38 -44.16
N ALA A 3 -26.87 0.53 -43.18
CA ALA A 3 -26.43 0.85 -41.83
C ALA A 3 -25.07 1.56 -41.79
N ASP A 4 -24.88 2.44 -40.82
CA ASP A 4 -23.59 2.77 -40.20
C ASP A 4 -23.93 3.50 -38.89
N GLY A 5 -23.68 2.95 -37.72
CA GLY A 5 -22.34 2.68 -37.21
C GLY A 5 -22.21 3.50 -35.92
N ALA A 6 -22.86 3.04 -34.84
CA ALA A 6 -22.75 3.65 -33.53
C ALA A 6 -21.31 3.47 -33.01
N SER A 7 -20.47 4.48 -33.21
CA SER A 7 -19.12 4.54 -32.64
C SER A 7 -19.23 4.68 -31.12
N GLY A 8 -19.25 3.54 -30.43
CA GLY A 8 -18.98 3.44 -29.01
C GLY A 8 -17.51 3.79 -28.77
N GLY A 9 -17.25 5.06 -28.45
CA GLY A 9 -15.95 5.48 -27.94
C GLY A 9 -15.77 4.91 -26.53
N SER A 10 -14.94 3.86 -26.41
CA SER A 10 -14.46 3.41 -25.10
C SER A 10 -13.81 4.59 -24.37
N PRO A 11 -14.03 4.74 -23.05
CA PRO A 11 -13.45 5.84 -22.30
C PRO A 11 -11.93 5.83 -22.43
N PRO A 12 -11.27 7.00 -22.47
CA PRO A 12 -9.82 7.07 -22.56
C PRO A 12 -9.21 6.31 -21.39
N ASP A 13 -8.31 5.39 -21.70
CA ASP A 13 -7.53 4.64 -20.74
C ASP A 13 -6.66 5.64 -19.96
N ASN A 14 -7.11 6.00 -18.75
CA ASN A 14 -6.47 6.99 -17.89
C ASN A 14 -5.23 6.39 -17.18
N SER A 15 -4.54 5.47 -17.83
CA SER A 15 -3.32 4.86 -17.33
C SER A 15 -2.14 5.78 -17.61
N ILE A 16 -1.45 6.14 -16.53
CA ILE A 16 -0.24 6.97 -16.58
C ILE A 16 0.94 6.06 -16.97
N ASP A 17 1.77 6.51 -17.91
CA ASP A 17 3.04 5.84 -18.21
C ASP A 17 3.98 5.94 -16.99
N MET A 18 4.26 4.79 -16.38
CA MET A 18 5.13 4.68 -15.20
C MET A 18 6.61 4.47 -15.57
N GLY A 19 6.96 4.38 -16.85
CA GLY A 19 8.33 4.20 -17.33
C GLY A 19 9.03 3.01 -16.66
N LEU A 20 10.23 3.26 -16.12
CA LEU A 20 11.04 2.22 -15.44
C LEU A 20 10.60 1.92 -14.00
N LEU A 21 9.71 2.71 -13.40
CA LEU A 21 9.36 2.60 -11.98
C LEU A 21 8.92 1.17 -11.58
N PRO A 22 8.05 0.48 -12.34
CA PRO A 22 7.62 -0.88 -11.97
C PRO A 22 8.74 -1.92 -12.02
N GLN A 23 9.87 -1.63 -12.67
CA GLN A 23 11.03 -2.52 -12.74
C GLN A 23 11.99 -2.33 -11.55
N LEU A 24 11.85 -1.23 -10.81
CA LEU A 24 12.71 -0.92 -9.67
C LEU A 24 12.21 -1.65 -8.42
N ILE A 25 13.06 -2.47 -7.81
CA ILE A 25 12.72 -3.19 -6.57
C ILE A 25 12.36 -2.22 -5.43
N GLY A 26 13.09 -1.10 -5.30
CA GLY A 26 12.83 -0.10 -4.27
C GLY A 26 11.47 0.58 -4.41
N PHE A 27 11.02 0.82 -5.65
CA PHE A 27 9.70 1.40 -5.92
C PHE A 27 8.59 0.44 -5.47
N ASN A 28 8.67 -0.81 -5.91
CA ASN A 28 7.70 -1.85 -5.52
C ASN A 28 7.69 -2.09 -4.01
N LEU A 29 8.87 -2.12 -3.37
CA LEU A 29 8.97 -2.28 -1.92
C LEU A 29 8.30 -1.13 -1.17
N ARG A 30 8.48 0.11 -1.65
CA ARG A 30 7.82 1.28 -1.06
C ARG A 30 6.30 1.22 -1.22
N CYS A 31 5.80 0.85 -2.39
CA CYS A 31 4.37 0.65 -2.63
C CYS A 31 3.79 -0.43 -1.71
N ALA A 32 4.49 -1.56 -1.56
CA ALA A 32 4.09 -2.63 -0.65
C ALA A 32 4.07 -2.15 0.82
N GLN A 33 5.12 -1.45 1.27
CA GLN A 33 5.17 -0.87 2.62
C GLN A 33 3.97 0.05 2.88
N VAL A 34 3.66 0.96 1.94
CA VAL A 34 2.53 1.89 2.06
C VAL A 34 1.21 1.14 2.12
N ALA A 35 1.00 0.16 1.25
CA ALA A 35 -0.22 -0.65 1.24
C ALA A 35 -0.43 -1.40 2.57
N VAL A 36 0.64 -2.00 3.12
CA VAL A 36 0.60 -2.67 4.42
C VAL A 36 0.26 -1.70 5.55
N PHE A 37 0.85 -0.49 5.55
CA PHE A 37 0.58 0.52 6.57
C PHE A 37 -0.87 1.03 6.50
N GLN A 38 -1.40 1.26 5.30
CA GLN A 38 -2.80 1.63 5.12
C GLN A 38 -3.76 0.54 5.61
N HIS A 39 -3.45 -0.73 5.32
CA HIS A 39 -4.24 -1.85 5.82
C HIS A 39 -4.19 -1.94 7.35
N PHE A 40 -3.01 -1.74 7.93
CA PHE A 40 -2.84 -1.71 9.38
C PHE A 40 -3.67 -0.58 10.01
N SER A 41 -3.59 0.65 9.49
CA SER A 41 -4.38 1.78 10.01
C SER A 41 -5.89 1.52 9.97
N LYS A 42 -6.39 0.82 8.94
CA LYS A 42 -7.81 0.43 8.86
C LYS A 42 -8.18 -0.64 9.89
N SER A 43 -7.25 -1.54 10.21
CA SER A 43 -7.49 -2.68 11.10
C SER A 43 -7.31 -2.34 12.58
N ALA A 44 -6.31 -1.53 12.90
CA ALA A 44 -5.90 -1.16 14.26
C ALA A 44 -6.30 0.27 14.65
N GLY A 45 -7.05 0.99 13.80
CA GLY A 45 -7.37 2.41 13.95
C GLY A 45 -8.12 2.77 15.23
N THR A 46 -8.77 1.81 15.90
CA THR A 46 -9.42 2.04 17.20
C THR A 46 -8.44 2.18 18.36
N ALA A 47 -7.21 1.67 18.21
CA ALA A 47 -6.18 1.68 19.26
C ALA A 47 -5.17 2.83 19.10
N GLU A 48 -5.35 3.72 18.10
CA GLU A 48 -4.46 4.85 17.77
C GLU A 48 -2.96 4.51 17.75
N ILE A 49 -2.62 3.25 17.46
CA ILE A 49 -1.26 2.75 17.45
C ILE A 49 -0.72 2.71 16.02
N SER A 50 0.52 3.13 15.83
CA SER A 50 1.23 3.00 14.55
C SER A 50 1.89 1.63 14.41
N PRO A 51 2.11 1.11 13.17
CA PRO A 51 2.80 -0.17 12.98
C PRO A 51 4.17 -0.26 13.69
N PRO A 52 5.03 0.78 13.69
CA PRO A 52 6.29 0.74 14.44
C PRO A 52 6.10 0.62 15.96
N GLN A 53 5.13 1.34 16.54
CA GLN A 53 4.82 1.26 17.97
C GLN A 53 4.29 -0.13 18.33
N TYR A 54 3.42 -0.70 17.50
CA TYR A 54 2.94 -2.07 17.68
C TYR A 54 4.09 -3.07 17.67
N GLY A 55 5.01 -2.96 16.70
CA GLY A 55 6.21 -3.79 16.66
C GLY A 55 7.09 -3.66 17.91
N ALA A 56 7.24 -2.45 18.44
CA ALA A 56 7.97 -2.22 19.68
C ALA A 56 7.31 -2.92 20.89
N LEU A 57 5.97 -2.88 20.99
CA LEU A 57 5.25 -3.59 22.06
C LEU A 57 5.43 -5.10 21.98
N ILE A 58 5.33 -5.68 20.78
CA ILE A 58 5.58 -7.12 20.56
C ILE A 58 7.02 -7.49 20.95
N LEU A 59 7.99 -6.62 20.63
CA LEU A 59 9.38 -6.86 21.00
C LEU A 59 9.59 -6.81 22.52
N ILE A 60 8.94 -5.87 23.22
CA ILE A 60 8.97 -5.79 24.69
C ILE A 60 8.31 -7.03 25.31
N GLU A 61 7.15 -7.44 24.79
CA GLU A 61 6.43 -8.64 25.25
C GLU A 61 7.27 -9.91 25.10
N ALA A 62 7.96 -10.06 23.97
CA ALA A 62 8.80 -11.22 23.69
C ALA A 62 10.10 -11.26 24.51
N ASN A 63 10.51 -10.14 25.11
CA ASN A 63 11.80 -10.00 25.80
C ASN A 63 11.65 -9.38 27.21
N PRO A 64 10.90 -10.03 28.12
CA PRO A 64 10.74 -9.52 29.47
C PRO A 64 12.10 -9.46 30.18
N GLY A 65 12.44 -8.29 30.73
CA GLY A 65 13.68 -8.08 31.48
C GLY A 65 14.87 -7.57 30.66
N ILE A 66 14.73 -7.39 29.34
CA ILE A 66 15.72 -6.63 28.57
C ILE A 66 15.47 -5.14 28.79
N SER A 67 16.43 -4.47 29.45
CA SER A 67 16.39 -3.03 29.66
C SER A 67 16.81 -2.29 28.39
N GLN A 68 16.10 -1.20 28.07
CA GLN A 68 16.49 -0.21 27.05
C GLN A 68 17.66 0.64 27.59
N SER A 69 18.83 0.02 27.80
CA SER A 69 20.05 0.71 28.24
C SER A 69 20.79 1.36 27.08
#